data_AF-A0A8C4SDE1-F1
#
_entry.id   AF-A0A8C4SDE1-F1
#
_cell.length_a   1.000
_cell.length_b   1.000
_cell.length_c   1.000
_cell.angle_alpha   90.00
_cell.angle_beta   90.00
_cell.angle_gamma   90.00
#
_symmetry.space_group_name_H-M   'P 1'
#
loop_
_entity.id
_entity.type
_entity.pdbx_description
1 polymer ?
#
loop_
_entity_poly.entity_id
_entity_poly.type
_entity_poly.pdbx_seq_one_letter_code
_entity_poly.pdbx_strand_id
1 'polypeptide(L)'
;NSTQMLTQQHVPVDFHDLQQVTILPKAEWQRIQENINKVNSEAEWLQQVRREKESLHERSKEVVKNWSNTIAGQRQKKLEEKRIWEEQEEEERRKIDLEEAQLKAANRKEAIEQAKKLQYFQTDRVKGFHSALLLSEVIKERDAQVELKQKKLNAMKNIDSDVLGRMQREREEAIYEDQQKALKRFLDQKATSEEQMEQEKQEQRNQMTDLLAAQIQEKQFNDDEIIAKAVAEQEEKFGKEVKEKEAKRTEELKLISEHRYRTVFLKIISHAEKQEQSRRQRVQQLEYDKQSAALNIAEEKQFQEYANEVIEASKRAERNVYALRKAARGGIGGGLGPVVGGLRPSYLTQDNVGVQLPNYNRTSTQDIKLLNDTGSIQQSKKRLGFTW
;
A
#
# COMPACT_ATOMS: atom_id res chain seq x y z
N ASN A 1 7.46 52.92 77.89
CA ASN A 1 7.94 54.30 77.70
C ASN A 1 6.89 55.28 78.17
N SER A 2 7.29 56.10 79.13
CA SER A 2 6.64 57.34 79.57
C SER A 2 5.39 57.21 80.45
N THR A 3 5.63 56.82 81.70
CA THR A 3 4.97 57.40 82.88
C THR A 3 5.01 58.93 82.76
N GLN A 4 3.87 59.57 82.47
CA GLN A 4 3.71 61.01 82.65
C GLN A 4 2.88 61.23 83.92
N MET A 5 3.61 61.62 84.96
CA MET A 5 3.09 62.15 86.21
C MET A 5 2.32 63.44 85.90
N LEU A 6 0.99 63.41 85.96
CA LEU A 6 0.21 64.64 85.98
C LEU A 6 0.37 65.28 87.36
N THR A 7 1.22 66.29 87.40
CA THR A 7 1.40 67.25 88.49
C THR A 7 0.06 67.83 88.92
N GLN A 8 -0.33 67.59 90.17
CA GLN A 8 -1.38 68.36 90.84
C GLN A 8 -0.88 69.81 90.97
N GLN A 9 -1.33 70.70 90.08
CA GLN A 9 -1.19 72.13 90.28
C GLN A 9 -2.22 72.55 91.32
N HIS A 10 -1.73 72.86 92.52
CA HIS A 10 -2.52 73.51 93.57
C HIS A 10 -2.71 74.97 93.15
N VAL A 11 -3.86 75.27 92.55
CA VAL A 11 -4.30 76.64 92.27
C VAL A 11 -4.78 77.25 93.60
N PRO A 12 -4.33 78.46 93.99
CA PRO A 12 -4.82 79.11 95.20
C PRO A 12 -6.31 79.39 95.05
N VAL A 13 -7.11 78.93 96.00
CA VAL A 13 -8.53 79.27 96.09
C VAL A 13 -8.62 80.70 96.63
N ASP A 14 -8.83 81.66 95.75
CA ASP A 14 -9.19 83.03 96.12
C ASP A 14 -10.52 83.02 96.86
N PHE A 15 -10.51 83.51 98.10
CA PHE A 15 -11.70 83.76 98.90
C PHE A 15 -12.53 84.89 98.28
N HIS A 16 -13.39 84.51 97.32
CA HIS A 16 -14.45 85.36 96.81
C HIS A 16 -15.65 85.34 97.78
N ASP A 17 -15.93 86.52 98.33
CA ASP A 17 -17.21 87.06 98.82
C ASP A 17 -18.32 86.06 99.22
N LEU A 18 -18.48 85.83 100.52
CA LEU A 18 -19.53 84.97 101.11
C LEU A 18 -20.96 85.51 100.96
N GLN A 19 -21.16 86.63 100.25
CA GLN A 19 -22.48 87.22 99.98
C GLN A 19 -23.08 86.83 98.62
N GLN A 20 -22.41 86.01 97.81
CA GLN A 20 -22.94 85.47 96.55
C GLN A 20 -23.05 83.93 96.56
N VAL A 21 -23.35 83.34 97.71
CA VAL A 21 -23.66 81.91 97.81
C VAL A 21 -25.14 81.70 97.51
N THR A 22 -25.44 81.31 96.28
CA THR A 22 -26.78 80.82 95.90
C THR A 22 -27.04 79.49 96.63
N ILE A 23 -27.81 79.53 97.71
CA ILE A 23 -28.22 78.33 98.46
C ILE A 23 -29.19 77.53 97.57
N LEU A 24 -28.67 76.55 96.84
CA LEU A 24 -29.46 75.64 96.02
C LEU A 24 -30.19 74.63 96.93
N PRO A 25 -31.55 74.56 96.88
CA PRO A 25 -32.30 73.51 97.57
C PRO A 25 -31.85 72.13 97.10
N LYS A 26 -31.80 71.15 98.00
CA LYS A 26 -31.39 69.76 97.67
C LYS A 26 -32.16 69.18 96.47
N ALA A 27 -33.44 69.54 96.34
CA ALA A 27 -34.29 69.12 95.23
C ALA A 27 -33.84 69.72 93.87
N GLU A 28 -33.41 70.98 93.83
CA GLU A 28 -32.92 71.63 92.60
C GLU A 28 -31.53 71.11 92.23
N TRP A 29 -30.66 70.84 93.21
CA TRP A 29 -29.38 70.17 92.97
C TRP A 29 -29.58 68.75 92.39
N GLN A 30 -30.51 67.97 92.94
CA GLN A 30 -30.86 66.65 92.42
C GLN A 30 -31.46 66.73 91.02
N ARG A 31 -32.32 67.71 90.71
CA ARG A 31 -32.84 67.92 89.35
C ARG A 31 -31.75 68.23 88.34
N ILE A 32 -30.80 69.11 88.69
CA ILE A 32 -29.67 69.46 87.82
C ILE A 32 -28.77 68.22 87.62
N GLN A 33 -28.48 67.49 88.70
CA GLN A 33 -27.66 66.29 88.65
C GLN A 33 -28.34 65.16 87.85
N GLU A 34 -29.64 64.95 88.01
CA GLU A 34 -30.43 63.99 87.23
C GLU A 34 -30.53 64.39 85.75
N ASN A 35 -30.64 65.67 85.42
CA ASN A 35 -30.69 66.11 84.02
C ASN A 35 -29.32 65.97 83.32
N ILE A 36 -28.23 66.32 84.02
CA ILE A 36 -26.86 66.09 83.54
C ILE A 36 -26.58 64.59 83.41
N ASN A 37 -26.98 63.80 84.42
CA ASN A 37 -26.84 62.35 84.38
C ASN A 37 -27.73 61.72 83.31
N LYS A 38 -28.92 62.25 83.04
CA LYS A 38 -29.80 61.76 81.97
C LYS A 38 -29.20 62.03 80.60
N VAL A 39 -28.66 63.22 80.34
CA VAL A 39 -27.93 63.52 79.10
C VAL A 39 -26.68 62.64 78.96
N ASN A 40 -25.96 62.39 80.05
CA ASN A 40 -24.81 61.47 80.06
C ASN A 40 -25.24 60.00 79.85
N SER A 41 -26.32 59.56 80.50
CA SER A 41 -26.89 58.21 80.34
C SER A 41 -27.46 57.99 78.95
N GLU A 42 -28.08 59.00 78.33
CA GLU A 42 -28.52 58.97 76.94
C GLU A 42 -27.33 58.90 75.98
N ALA A 43 -26.26 59.65 76.23
CA ALA A 43 -25.04 59.59 75.45
C ALA A 43 -24.33 58.22 75.58
N GLU A 44 -24.26 57.66 76.79
CA GLU A 44 -23.70 56.33 77.05
C GLU A 44 -24.54 55.22 76.39
N TRP A 45 -25.87 55.33 76.44
CA TRP A 45 -26.77 54.41 75.76
C TRP A 45 -26.58 54.44 74.24
N LEU A 46 -26.48 55.63 73.63
CA LEU A 46 -26.19 55.78 72.21
C LEU A 46 -24.82 55.19 71.83
N GLN A 47 -23.81 55.32 72.70
CA GLN A 47 -22.51 54.70 72.49
C GLN A 47 -22.58 53.17 72.60
N GLN A 48 -23.31 52.62 73.55
CA GLN A 48 -23.52 51.18 73.68
C GLN A 48 -24.24 50.62 72.45
N VAL A 49 -25.31 51.27 72.02
CA VAL A 49 -26.03 50.89 70.79
C VAL A 49 -25.12 50.96 69.56
N ARG A 50 -24.23 51.96 69.47
CA ARG A 50 -23.24 52.05 68.38
C ARG A 50 -22.24 50.89 68.42
N ARG A 51 -21.68 50.59 69.60
CA ARG A 51 -20.74 49.46 69.79
C ARG A 51 -21.40 48.11 69.49
N GLU A 52 -22.64 47.92 69.92
CA GLU A 52 -23.40 46.71 69.62
C GLU A 52 -23.64 46.57 68.11
N LYS A 53 -24.03 47.65 67.42
CA LYS A 53 -24.16 47.66 65.95
C LYS A 53 -22.84 47.36 65.25
N GLU A 54 -21.73 47.92 65.72
CA GLU A 54 -20.39 47.64 65.20
C GLU A 54 -20.03 46.16 65.40
N SER A 55 -20.26 45.61 66.59
CA SER A 55 -20.00 44.21 66.91
C SER A 55 -20.86 43.24 66.07
N LEU A 56 -22.12 43.58 65.82
CA LEU A 56 -23.01 42.81 64.95
C LEU A 56 -22.60 42.91 63.48
N HIS A 57 -22.11 44.08 63.05
CA HIS A 57 -21.60 44.29 61.71
C HIS A 57 -20.30 43.50 61.46
N GLU A 58 -19.40 43.42 62.45
CA GLU A 58 -18.20 42.59 62.39
C GLU A 58 -18.54 41.09 62.29
N ARG A 59 -19.44 40.61 63.16
CA ARG A 59 -19.94 39.22 63.09
C ARG A 59 -20.59 38.93 61.73
N SER A 60 -21.37 39.87 61.19
CA SER A 60 -21.97 39.73 59.85
C SER A 60 -20.91 39.66 58.75
N LYS A 61 -19.86 40.49 58.81
CA LYS A 61 -18.72 40.42 57.87
C LYS A 61 -18.01 39.08 57.92
N GLU A 62 -17.80 38.51 59.10
CA GLU A 62 -17.14 37.21 59.26
C GLU A 62 -17.99 36.07 58.67
N VAL A 63 -19.29 36.08 58.88
CA VAL A 63 -20.21 35.10 58.27
C VAL A 63 -20.20 35.22 56.74
N VAL A 64 -20.22 36.45 56.21
CA VAL A 64 -20.23 36.72 54.75
C VAL A 64 -18.91 36.33 54.08
N LYS A 65 -17.77 36.41 54.77
CA LYS A 65 -16.46 35.97 54.21
C LYS A 65 -16.46 34.49 53.80
N ASN A 66 -17.18 33.66 54.55
CA ASN A 66 -17.26 32.22 54.28
C ASN A 66 -18.40 31.85 53.31
N TRP A 67 -19.16 32.84 52.82
CA TRP A 67 -20.18 32.62 51.79
C TRP A 67 -19.56 32.63 50.39
N SER A 68 -19.48 31.43 49.80
CA SER A 68 -18.95 31.19 48.45
C SER A 68 -19.75 31.89 47.33
N ASN A 69 -21.02 32.20 47.56
CA ASN A 69 -21.92 32.82 46.59
C ASN A 69 -21.90 34.36 46.59
N THR A 70 -21.00 34.99 47.34
CA THR A 70 -20.79 36.44 47.28
C THR A 70 -20.06 36.82 45.99
N ILE A 71 -20.35 37.99 45.40
CA ILE A 71 -19.68 38.48 44.18
C ILE A 71 -18.16 38.48 44.32
N ALA A 72 -17.63 38.81 45.50
CA ALA A 72 -16.20 38.75 45.80
C ALA A 72 -15.65 37.31 45.79
N GLY A 73 -16.35 36.35 46.41
CA GLY A 73 -15.96 34.94 46.43
C GLY A 73 -16.02 34.30 45.03
N GLN A 74 -17.05 34.63 44.24
CA GLN A 74 -17.14 34.19 42.84
C GLN A 74 -16.00 34.75 41.97
N ARG A 75 -15.57 36.00 42.20
CA ARG A 75 -14.41 36.58 41.51
C ARG A 75 -13.11 35.88 41.89
N GLN A 76 -12.91 35.61 43.19
CA GLN A 76 -11.74 34.86 43.66
C GLN A 76 -11.69 33.46 43.05
N LYS A 77 -12.81 32.74 43.04
CA LYS A 77 -12.91 31.42 42.43
C LYS A 77 -12.59 31.46 40.92
N LYS A 78 -13.12 32.44 40.18
CA LYS A 78 -12.78 32.63 38.76
C LYS A 78 -11.29 32.93 38.54
N LEU A 79 -10.66 33.68 39.44
CA LEU A 79 -9.22 33.96 39.37
C LEU A 79 -8.40 32.69 39.67
N GLU A 80 -8.80 31.89 40.66
CA GLU A 80 -8.17 30.61 40.97
C GLU A 80 -8.34 29.60 39.84
N GLU A 81 -9.55 29.47 39.28
CA GLU A 81 -9.83 28.64 38.10
C GLU A 81 -8.99 29.07 36.90
N LYS A 82 -8.86 30.39 36.66
CA LYS A 82 -7.99 30.91 35.61
C LYS A 82 -6.52 30.58 35.88
N ARG A 83 -6.05 30.72 37.11
CA ARG A 83 -4.67 30.39 37.49
C ARG A 83 -4.37 28.90 37.30
N ILE A 84 -5.31 28.04 37.70
CA ILE A 84 -5.20 26.58 37.50
C ILE A 84 -5.19 26.26 36.00
N TRP A 85 -6.03 26.92 35.20
CA TRP A 85 -6.06 26.73 33.76
C TRP A 85 -4.74 27.18 33.09
N GLU A 86 -4.20 28.33 33.50
CA GLU A 86 -2.89 28.83 33.05
C GLU A 86 -1.76 27.86 33.45
N GLU A 87 -1.75 27.37 34.70
CA GLU A 87 -0.77 26.37 35.19
C GLU A 87 -0.85 25.06 34.38
N GLN A 88 -2.05 24.57 34.07
CA GLN A 88 -2.26 23.38 33.25
C GLN A 88 -1.80 23.60 31.80
N GLU A 89 -2.10 24.74 31.20
CA GLU A 89 -1.65 25.07 29.84
C GLU A 89 -0.11 25.13 29.78
N GLU A 90 0.55 25.70 30.79
CA GLU A 90 2.00 25.70 30.90
C GLU A 90 2.59 24.31 31.11
N GLU A 91 1.94 23.43 31.88
CA GLU A 91 2.33 22.03 32.00
C GLU A 91 2.25 21.28 30.67
N GLU A 92 1.17 21.46 29.91
CA GLU A 92 1.03 20.84 28.59
C GLU A 92 2.08 21.35 27.61
N ARG A 93 2.36 22.66 27.59
CA ARG A 93 3.46 23.23 26.80
C ARG A 93 4.82 22.64 27.18
N ARG A 94 5.09 22.49 28.49
CA ARG A 94 6.32 21.84 28.98
C ARG A 94 6.43 20.38 28.56
N LYS A 95 5.32 19.64 28.52
CA LYS A 95 5.29 18.25 28.02
C LYS A 95 5.63 18.19 26.54
N ILE A 96 5.03 19.09 25.74
CA ILE A 96 5.32 19.19 24.30
C ILE A 96 6.81 19.50 24.07
N ASP A 97 7.37 20.48 24.80
CA ASP A 97 8.80 20.81 24.71
C ASP A 97 9.70 19.61 25.07
N LEU A 98 9.31 18.84 26.08
CA LEU A 98 10.03 17.65 26.51
C LEU A 98 9.96 16.53 25.45
N GLU A 99 8.79 16.29 24.87
CA GLU A 99 8.58 15.32 23.79
C GLU A 99 9.34 15.71 22.52
N GLU A 100 9.30 16.98 22.14
CA GLU A 100 10.08 17.51 21.03
C GLU A 100 11.58 17.37 21.27
N ALA A 101 12.04 17.64 22.49
CA ALA A 101 13.44 17.48 22.86
C ALA A 101 13.87 16.01 22.78
N GLN A 102 13.01 15.07 23.22
CA GLN A 102 13.25 13.63 23.08
C GLN A 102 13.33 13.22 21.61
N LEU A 103 12.41 13.68 20.77
CA LEU A 103 12.39 13.37 19.34
C LEU A 103 13.64 13.93 18.64
N LYS A 104 14.03 15.17 18.93
CA LYS A 104 15.26 15.78 18.41
C LYS A 104 16.50 14.99 18.86
N ALA A 105 16.54 14.55 20.12
CA ALA A 105 17.63 13.73 20.64
C ALA A 105 17.69 12.35 19.98
N ALA A 106 16.53 11.72 19.73
CA ALA A 106 16.42 10.45 19.03
C ALA A 106 16.93 10.58 17.58
N ASN A 107 16.43 11.56 16.83
CA ASN A 107 16.88 11.83 15.46
C ASN A 107 18.39 12.08 15.40
N ARG A 108 18.92 12.85 16.35
CA ARG A 108 20.36 13.09 16.46
C ARG A 108 21.13 11.79 16.73
N LYS A 109 20.62 10.93 17.61
CA LYS A 109 21.22 9.63 17.91
C LYS A 109 21.23 8.74 16.66
N GLU A 110 20.12 8.65 15.95
CA GLU A 110 20.01 7.89 14.70
C GLU A 110 20.98 8.39 13.64
N ALA A 111 21.07 9.71 13.44
CA ALA A 111 22.02 10.31 12.51
C ALA A 111 23.48 9.97 12.87
N ILE A 112 23.83 9.99 14.16
CA ILE A 112 25.15 9.59 14.65
C ILE A 112 25.40 8.10 14.40
N GLU A 113 24.42 7.23 14.63
CA GLU A 113 24.55 5.79 14.38
C GLU A 113 24.72 5.48 12.89
N GLN A 114 23.95 6.14 12.02
CA GLN A 114 24.12 6.04 10.57
C GLN A 114 25.51 6.51 10.14
N ALA A 115 25.99 7.64 10.66
CA ALA A 115 27.33 8.15 10.39
C ALA A 115 28.42 7.16 10.87
N LYS A 116 28.28 6.58 12.06
CA LYS A 116 29.19 5.55 12.58
C LYS A 116 29.21 4.31 11.68
N LYS A 117 28.06 3.86 11.19
CA LYS A 117 27.96 2.73 10.26
C LYS A 117 28.69 3.02 8.95
N LEU A 118 28.49 4.21 8.38
CA LEU A 118 29.19 4.65 7.18
C LEU A 118 30.71 4.71 7.40
N GLN A 119 31.15 5.28 8.53
CA GLN A 119 32.56 5.33 8.89
C GLN A 119 33.16 3.93 9.06
N TYR A 120 32.43 3.00 9.70
CA TYR A 120 32.84 1.61 9.83
C TYR A 120 32.97 0.94 8.46
N PHE A 121 32.02 1.12 7.56
CA PHE A 121 32.07 0.60 6.19
C PHE A 121 33.18 1.22 5.34
N GLN A 122 33.60 2.45 5.65
CA GLN A 122 34.72 3.10 4.97
C GLN A 122 36.09 2.53 5.36
N THR A 123 36.20 1.79 6.46
CA THR A 123 37.46 1.15 6.85
C THR A 123 37.90 0.11 5.82
N ASP A 124 39.20 0.07 5.51
CA ASP A 124 39.73 -0.79 4.43
C ASP A 124 39.53 -2.28 4.70
N ARG A 125 39.57 -2.69 5.98
CA ARG A 125 39.24 -4.06 6.39
C ARG A 125 37.81 -4.44 5.96
N VAL A 126 36.85 -3.54 6.18
CA VAL A 126 35.45 -3.79 5.88
C VAL A 126 35.19 -3.69 4.37
N LYS A 127 35.81 -2.74 3.66
CA LYS A 127 35.77 -2.70 2.18
C LYS A 127 36.33 -3.99 1.57
N GLY A 128 37.47 -4.47 2.10
CA GLY A 128 38.08 -5.74 1.70
C GLY A 128 37.13 -6.91 1.92
N PHE A 129 36.49 -6.98 3.10
CA PHE A 129 35.48 -7.99 3.38
C PHE A 129 34.27 -7.92 2.43
N HIS A 130 33.71 -6.73 2.17
CA HIS A 130 32.60 -6.57 1.22
C HIS A 130 32.98 -6.98 -0.20
N SER A 131 34.22 -6.67 -0.63
CA SER A 131 34.71 -7.09 -1.95
C SER A 131 34.83 -8.61 -2.06
N ALA A 132 35.28 -9.29 -1.01
CA ALA A 132 35.32 -10.75 -0.94
C ALA A 132 33.92 -11.37 -0.89
N LEU A 133 32.99 -10.75 -0.14
CA LEU A 133 31.59 -11.18 -0.10
C LEU A 133 30.94 -11.10 -1.48
N LEU A 134 31.09 -9.97 -2.18
CA LEU A 134 30.61 -9.79 -3.54
C LEU A 134 31.22 -10.82 -4.50
N LEU A 135 32.52 -11.09 -4.38
CA LEU A 135 33.18 -12.12 -5.19
C LEU A 135 32.56 -13.51 -4.93
N SER A 136 32.24 -13.84 -3.68
CA SER A 136 31.60 -15.12 -3.35
C SER A 136 30.19 -15.24 -3.96
N GLU A 137 29.43 -14.15 -4.01
CA GLU A 137 28.12 -14.10 -4.67
C GLU A 137 28.26 -14.29 -6.19
N VAL A 138 29.19 -13.57 -6.81
CA VAL A 138 29.49 -13.70 -8.25
C VAL A 138 29.95 -15.12 -8.61
N ILE A 139 30.75 -15.78 -7.77
CA ILE A 139 31.17 -17.17 -7.99
C ILE A 139 29.95 -18.10 -7.96
N LYS A 140 29.05 -17.96 -6.97
CA LYS A 140 27.82 -18.76 -6.90
C LYS A 140 26.92 -18.56 -8.12
N GLU A 141 26.76 -17.32 -8.56
CA GLU A 141 25.99 -17.02 -9.78
C GLU A 141 26.63 -17.64 -11.03
N ARG A 142 27.96 -17.57 -11.14
CA ARG A 142 28.71 -18.18 -12.24
C ARG A 142 28.50 -19.69 -12.27
N ASP A 143 28.59 -20.37 -11.13
CA ASP A 143 28.38 -21.81 -11.05
C ASP A 143 26.95 -22.18 -11.49
N ALA A 144 25.95 -21.42 -11.04
CA ALA A 144 24.57 -21.59 -11.48
C ALA A 144 24.40 -21.39 -13.01
N GLN A 145 25.10 -20.41 -13.60
CA GLN A 145 25.10 -20.20 -15.05
C GLN A 145 25.76 -21.37 -15.80
N VAL A 146 26.86 -21.91 -15.27
CA VAL A 146 27.55 -23.07 -15.86
C VAL A 146 26.64 -24.29 -15.84
N GLU A 147 25.97 -24.57 -14.71
CA GLU A 147 25.00 -25.66 -14.61
C GLU A 147 23.85 -25.50 -15.62
N LEU A 148 23.32 -24.28 -15.74
CA LEU A 148 22.26 -23.98 -16.70
C LEU A 148 22.72 -24.20 -18.15
N LYS A 149 23.94 -23.79 -18.48
CA LYS A 149 24.54 -24.02 -19.80
C LYS A 149 24.72 -25.51 -20.08
N GLN A 150 25.21 -26.29 -19.11
CA GLN A 150 25.34 -27.74 -19.25
C GLN A 150 23.99 -28.42 -19.49
N LYS A 151 22.96 -28.03 -18.71
CA LYS A 151 21.59 -28.54 -18.89
C LYS A 151 21.05 -28.25 -20.30
N LYS A 152 21.30 -27.05 -20.84
CA LYS A 152 20.93 -26.69 -22.23
C LYS A 152 21.66 -27.55 -23.27
N LEU A 153 22.97 -27.74 -23.12
CA LEU A 153 23.75 -28.57 -24.03
C LEU A 153 23.29 -30.03 -24.02
N ASN A 154 23.02 -30.59 -22.84
CA ASN A 154 22.52 -31.96 -22.72
C ASN A 154 21.13 -32.10 -23.36
N ALA A 155 20.25 -31.10 -23.17
CA ALA A 155 18.96 -31.09 -23.85
C ALA A 155 19.09 -31.04 -25.38
N MET A 156 20.02 -30.23 -25.91
CA MET A 156 20.30 -30.18 -27.37
C MET A 156 20.84 -31.51 -27.89
N LYS A 157 21.81 -32.14 -27.20
CA LYS A 157 22.35 -33.45 -27.59
C LYS A 157 21.27 -34.53 -27.65
N ASN A 158 20.33 -34.51 -26.70
CA ASN A 158 19.23 -35.46 -26.69
C ASN A 158 18.27 -35.24 -27.88
N ILE A 159 18.03 -33.97 -28.26
CA ILE A 159 17.25 -33.64 -29.46
C ILE A 159 17.94 -34.16 -30.73
N ASP A 160 19.26 -33.95 -30.86
CA ASP A 160 20.03 -34.45 -32.01
C ASP A 160 20.01 -35.98 -32.09
N SER A 161 20.14 -36.66 -30.94
CA SER A 161 20.01 -38.12 -30.85
C SER A 161 18.62 -38.62 -31.24
N ASP A 162 17.56 -37.93 -30.82
CA ASP A 162 16.18 -38.28 -31.17
C ASP A 162 15.88 -38.05 -32.66
N VAL A 163 16.48 -37.03 -33.26
CA VAL A 163 16.40 -36.77 -34.71
C VAL A 163 17.14 -37.85 -35.49
N LEU A 164 18.36 -38.21 -35.09
CA LEU A 164 19.11 -39.31 -35.68
C LEU A 164 18.37 -40.66 -35.56
N GLY A 165 17.79 -40.94 -34.40
CA GLY A 165 16.99 -42.15 -34.18
C GLY A 165 15.68 -42.17 -34.97
N ARG A 166 15.12 -41.01 -35.34
CA ARG A 166 13.99 -40.94 -36.30
C ARG A 166 14.45 -41.24 -37.72
N MET A 167 15.54 -40.62 -38.17
CA MET A 167 16.10 -40.88 -39.50
C MET A 167 16.53 -42.34 -39.69
N GLN A 168 17.06 -42.99 -38.65
CA GLN A 168 17.40 -44.41 -38.69
C GLN A 168 16.16 -45.29 -38.86
N ARG A 169 15.09 -45.01 -38.10
CA ARG A 169 13.81 -45.73 -38.22
C ARG A 169 13.17 -45.54 -39.60
N GLU A 170 13.13 -44.32 -40.11
CA GLU A 170 12.62 -44.04 -41.46
C GLU A 170 13.43 -44.78 -42.53
N ARG A 171 14.75 -44.89 -42.37
CA ARG A 171 15.61 -45.66 -43.28
C ARG A 171 15.34 -47.17 -43.18
N GLU A 172 15.18 -47.71 -41.98
CA GLU A 172 14.85 -49.12 -41.76
C GLU A 172 13.47 -49.48 -42.32
N GLU A 173 12.47 -48.62 -42.10
CA GLU A 173 11.13 -48.74 -42.67
C GLU A 173 11.17 -48.71 -44.21
N ALA A 174 11.94 -47.80 -44.81
CA ALA A 174 12.13 -47.75 -46.25
C ALA A 174 12.80 -49.01 -46.80
N ILE A 175 13.81 -49.56 -46.12
CA ILE A 175 14.45 -50.83 -46.49
C ILE A 175 13.44 -51.98 -46.41
N TYR A 176 12.65 -52.03 -45.34
CA TYR A 176 11.63 -53.07 -45.15
C TYR A 176 10.54 -53.00 -46.22
N GLU A 177 10.06 -51.80 -46.54
CA GLU A 177 9.11 -51.59 -47.64
C GLU A 177 9.69 -52.02 -48.99
N ASP A 178 10.96 -51.70 -49.25
CA ASP A 178 11.63 -52.09 -50.49
C ASP A 178 11.79 -53.62 -50.58
N GLN A 179 12.13 -54.28 -49.46
CA GLN A 179 12.16 -55.74 -49.36
C GLN A 179 10.78 -56.36 -49.61
N GLN A 180 9.70 -55.81 -49.03
CA GLN A 180 8.35 -56.30 -49.28
C GLN A 180 7.91 -56.09 -50.74
N LYS A 181 8.26 -54.96 -51.35
CA LYS A 181 7.99 -54.69 -52.77
C LYS A 181 8.81 -55.64 -53.67
N ALA A 182 10.07 -55.88 -53.34
CA ALA A 182 10.92 -56.84 -54.05
C ALA A 182 10.35 -58.26 -53.94
N LEU A 183 9.89 -58.65 -52.74
CA LEU A 183 9.27 -59.95 -52.51
C LEU A 183 7.95 -60.09 -53.27
N LYS A 184 7.10 -59.05 -53.29
CA LYS A 184 5.90 -59.03 -54.14
C LYS A 184 6.24 -59.16 -55.61
N ARG A 185 7.19 -58.38 -56.12
CA ARG A 185 7.66 -58.49 -57.52
C ARG A 185 8.19 -59.89 -57.84
N PHE A 186 8.90 -60.51 -56.90
CA PHE A 186 9.40 -61.87 -57.05
C PHE A 186 8.26 -62.89 -57.09
N LEU A 187 7.28 -62.78 -56.18
CA LEU A 187 6.10 -63.64 -56.18
C LEU A 187 5.25 -63.45 -57.44
N ASP A 188 5.06 -62.22 -57.88
CA ASP A 188 4.33 -61.90 -59.11
C ASP A 188 5.06 -62.47 -60.34
N GLN A 189 6.39 -62.32 -60.41
CA GLN A 189 7.21 -62.95 -61.46
C GLN A 189 7.09 -64.48 -61.41
N LYS A 190 7.17 -65.06 -60.21
CA LYS A 190 7.02 -66.49 -60.02
C LYS A 190 5.63 -66.97 -60.45
N ALA A 191 4.57 -66.24 -60.09
CA ALA A 191 3.20 -66.55 -60.49
C ALA A 191 3.02 -66.45 -62.01
N THR A 192 3.55 -65.39 -62.65
CA THR A 192 3.51 -65.28 -64.12
C THR A 192 4.32 -66.38 -64.81
N SER A 193 5.45 -66.78 -64.23
CA SER A 193 6.25 -67.91 -64.73
C SER A 193 5.53 -69.24 -64.51
N GLU A 194 4.89 -69.45 -63.36
CA GLU A 194 4.09 -70.63 -63.07
C GLU A 194 2.88 -70.69 -64.01
N GLU A 195 2.18 -69.57 -64.28
CA GLU A 195 1.09 -69.49 -65.25
C GLU A 195 1.57 -69.81 -66.67
N GLN A 196 2.73 -69.29 -67.10
CA GLN A 196 3.34 -69.63 -68.39
C GLN A 196 3.68 -71.11 -68.47
N MET A 197 4.31 -71.66 -67.41
CA MET A 197 4.64 -73.07 -67.32
C MET A 197 3.38 -73.96 -67.23
N GLU A 198 2.31 -73.49 -66.60
CA GLU A 198 1.01 -74.19 -66.52
C GLU A 198 0.32 -74.17 -67.88
N GLN A 199 0.41 -73.07 -68.64
CA GLN A 199 -0.07 -73.00 -70.03
C GLN A 199 0.71 -73.97 -70.91
N GLU A 200 2.04 -73.96 -70.87
CA GLU A 200 2.89 -74.92 -71.59
C GLU A 200 2.63 -76.35 -71.12
N LYS A 201 2.47 -76.60 -69.81
CA LYS A 201 2.11 -77.91 -69.27
C LYS A 201 0.70 -78.29 -69.65
N GLN A 202 -0.24 -77.37 -69.81
CA GLN A 202 -1.59 -77.66 -70.24
C GLN A 202 -1.59 -77.99 -71.73
N GLU A 203 -0.78 -77.31 -72.54
CA GLU A 203 -0.51 -77.71 -73.92
C GLU A 203 0.14 -79.09 -73.99
N GLN A 204 1.17 -79.33 -73.18
CA GLN A 204 1.81 -80.63 -73.03
C GLN A 204 0.90 -81.68 -72.40
N ARG A 205 -0.08 -81.31 -71.56
CA ARG A 205 -1.10 -82.19 -70.98
C ARG A 205 -2.20 -82.43 -71.97
N ASN A 206 -2.54 -81.51 -72.85
CA ASN A 206 -3.46 -81.78 -73.95
C ASN A 206 -2.77 -82.78 -74.91
N GLN A 207 -1.48 -82.57 -75.22
CA GLN A 207 -0.63 -83.54 -75.90
C GLN A 207 -0.49 -84.85 -75.11
N MET A 208 -0.31 -84.76 -73.79
CA MET A 208 -0.17 -85.93 -72.91
C MET A 208 -1.49 -86.55 -72.52
N THR A 209 -2.67 -85.96 -72.73
CA THR A 209 -4.00 -86.59 -72.59
C THR A 209 -4.33 -87.34 -73.85
N ASP A 210 -3.88 -86.84 -75.01
CA ASP A 210 -3.82 -87.63 -76.23
C ASP A 210 -2.87 -88.84 -76.02
N LEU A 211 -1.76 -88.66 -75.30
CA LEU A 211 -0.84 -89.76 -74.93
C LEU A 211 -1.23 -90.54 -73.64
N LEU A 212 -2.05 -90.01 -72.71
CA LEU A 212 -2.53 -90.68 -71.48
C LEU A 212 -3.85 -91.40 -71.73
N ALA A 213 -4.62 -91.05 -72.78
CA ALA A 213 -5.53 -92.01 -73.40
C ALA A 213 -4.75 -93.27 -73.83
N ALA A 214 -3.46 -93.13 -74.17
CA ALA A 214 -2.55 -94.25 -74.46
C ALA A 214 -1.72 -94.72 -73.23
N GLN A 215 -1.77 -94.01 -72.09
CA GLN A 215 -0.87 -94.25 -70.96
C GLN A 215 -1.53 -94.06 -69.58
N ILE A 216 -2.86 -94.22 -69.45
CA ILE A 216 -3.51 -94.75 -68.24
C ILE A 216 -3.25 -96.28 -68.21
N GLN A 217 -1.98 -96.64 -68.33
CA GLN A 217 -1.46 -98.00 -68.20
C GLN A 217 -0.48 -98.13 -67.04
N GLU A 218 0.11 -97.07 -66.49
CA GLU A 218 1.12 -97.22 -65.43
C GLU A 218 1.08 -96.06 -64.41
N LYS A 219 1.07 -96.42 -63.13
CA LYS A 219 0.72 -95.60 -61.95
C LYS A 219 1.95 -95.01 -61.21
N GLN A 220 1.72 -93.83 -60.59
CA GLN A 220 2.07 -93.27 -59.25
C GLN A 220 3.34 -93.67 -58.45
N PHE A 221 4.01 -92.72 -57.76
CA PHE A 221 3.79 -92.31 -56.34
C PHE A 221 4.80 -91.21 -55.84
N ASN A 222 4.52 -90.70 -54.63
CA ASN A 222 4.99 -89.51 -53.87
C ASN A 222 6.40 -89.56 -53.25
N ASP A 223 6.86 -88.42 -52.68
CA ASP A 223 7.17 -88.26 -51.24
C ASP A 223 7.53 -86.79 -50.88
N ASP A 224 6.79 -86.14 -49.96
CA ASP A 224 7.05 -84.74 -49.52
C ASP A 224 6.62 -84.44 -48.05
N GLU A 225 6.64 -85.44 -47.16
CA GLU A 225 6.03 -85.31 -45.82
C GLU A 225 7.00 -84.96 -44.67
N ILE A 226 8.30 -84.78 -44.92
CA ILE A 226 9.31 -84.71 -43.84
C ILE A 226 9.67 -83.26 -43.44
N ILE A 227 9.39 -82.24 -44.26
CA ILE A 227 9.88 -80.86 -44.04
C ILE A 227 8.95 -80.01 -43.14
N ALA A 228 7.65 -80.31 -43.10
CA ALA A 228 6.64 -79.46 -42.46
C ALA A 228 6.70 -79.40 -40.92
N LYS A 229 7.30 -80.40 -40.27
CA LYS A 229 7.21 -80.56 -38.81
C LYS A 229 8.29 -79.80 -38.02
N ALA A 230 9.40 -79.41 -38.65
CA ALA A 230 10.51 -78.71 -37.98
C ALA A 230 10.35 -77.18 -37.94
N VAL A 231 9.59 -76.59 -38.87
CA VAL A 231 9.41 -75.13 -38.98
C VAL A 231 8.38 -74.61 -37.96
N ALA A 232 7.30 -75.36 -37.73
CA ALA A 232 6.22 -74.95 -36.84
C ALA A 232 6.64 -74.83 -35.36
N GLU A 233 7.60 -75.64 -34.91
CA GLU A 233 8.05 -75.66 -33.50
C GLU A 233 9.02 -74.49 -33.18
N GLN A 234 9.67 -73.93 -34.20
CA GLN A 234 10.59 -72.81 -34.06
C GLN A 234 9.83 -71.47 -34.06
N GLU A 235 8.76 -71.34 -34.84
CA GLU A 235 7.91 -70.13 -34.90
C GLU A 235 7.14 -69.85 -33.61
N GLU A 236 6.70 -70.90 -32.89
CA GLU A 236 5.90 -70.74 -31.66
C GLU A 236 6.73 -70.16 -30.49
N LYS A 237 8.03 -70.49 -30.42
CA LYS A 237 8.94 -69.98 -29.37
C LYS A 237 9.30 -68.50 -29.59
N PHE A 238 9.55 -68.09 -30.83
CA PHE A 238 9.80 -66.68 -31.16
C PHE A 238 8.56 -65.80 -30.92
N GLY A 239 7.36 -66.31 -31.20
CA GLY A 239 6.11 -65.56 -31.01
C GLY A 239 5.79 -65.20 -29.55
N LYS A 240 6.21 -66.02 -28.57
CA LYS A 240 5.98 -65.75 -27.14
C LYS A 240 6.94 -64.69 -26.60
N GLU A 241 8.19 -64.66 -27.06
CA GLU A 241 9.20 -63.70 -26.61
C GLU A 241 8.95 -62.28 -27.15
N VAL A 242 8.43 -62.16 -28.38
CA VAL A 242 8.07 -60.87 -28.99
C VAL A 242 6.90 -60.21 -28.24
N LYS A 243 5.87 -60.97 -27.88
CA LYS A 243 4.69 -60.46 -27.17
C LYS A 243 5.02 -59.94 -25.75
N GLU A 244 5.95 -60.57 -25.05
CA GLU A 244 6.38 -60.12 -23.73
C GLU A 244 7.22 -58.82 -23.81
N LYS A 245 8.08 -58.69 -24.83
CA LYS A 245 8.86 -57.47 -25.09
C LYS A 245 7.97 -56.30 -25.51
N GLU A 246 6.92 -56.56 -26.30
CA GLU A 246 5.95 -55.54 -26.70
C GLU A 246 5.12 -55.05 -25.51
N ALA A 247 4.66 -55.94 -24.63
CA ALA A 247 3.91 -55.55 -23.43
C ALA A 247 4.72 -54.59 -22.52
N LYS A 248 5.99 -54.91 -22.26
CA LYS A 248 6.89 -54.05 -21.45
C LYS A 248 7.11 -52.66 -22.07
N ARG A 249 7.30 -52.59 -23.40
CA ARG A 249 7.41 -51.29 -24.10
C ARG A 249 6.14 -50.46 -23.99
N THR A 250 4.95 -51.08 -24.06
CA THR A 250 3.70 -50.33 -23.95
C THR A 250 3.48 -49.73 -22.56
N GLU A 251 3.91 -50.42 -21.49
CA GLU A 251 3.84 -49.90 -20.12
C GLU A 251 4.81 -48.73 -19.90
N GLU A 252 6.05 -48.85 -20.39
CA GLU A 252 7.04 -47.77 -20.32
C GLU A 252 6.57 -46.51 -21.07
N LEU A 253 5.97 -46.68 -22.25
CA LEU A 253 5.39 -45.57 -23.02
C LEU A 253 4.23 -44.89 -22.28
N LYS A 254 3.37 -45.65 -21.58
CA LYS A 254 2.29 -45.09 -20.75
C LYS A 254 2.83 -44.27 -19.59
N LEU A 255 3.85 -44.76 -18.89
CA LEU A 255 4.50 -44.05 -17.77
C LEU A 255 5.17 -42.74 -18.23
N ILE A 256 5.86 -42.75 -19.37
CA ILE A 256 6.46 -41.55 -19.95
C ILE A 256 5.39 -40.52 -20.34
N SER A 257 4.29 -40.99 -20.93
CA SER A 257 3.13 -40.17 -21.26
C SER A 257 2.55 -39.49 -20.00
N GLU A 258 2.25 -40.26 -18.95
CA GLU A 258 1.68 -39.72 -17.71
C GLU A 258 2.60 -38.70 -17.03
N HIS A 259 3.91 -38.95 -17.01
CA HIS A 259 4.89 -38.00 -16.46
C HIS A 259 4.93 -36.69 -17.28
N ARG A 260 4.84 -36.78 -18.62
CA ARG A 260 4.74 -35.60 -19.50
C ARG A 260 3.45 -34.82 -19.24
N TYR A 261 2.31 -35.48 -19.12
CA TYR A 261 1.05 -34.82 -18.78
C TYR A 261 1.11 -34.14 -17.41
N ARG A 262 1.65 -34.81 -16.39
CA ARG A 262 1.77 -34.24 -15.03
C ARG A 262 2.66 -32.99 -14.98
N THR A 263 3.79 -33.02 -15.69
CA THR A 263 4.71 -31.87 -15.74
C THR A 263 4.14 -30.67 -16.48
N VAL A 264 3.41 -30.89 -17.59
CA VAL A 264 2.73 -29.82 -18.33
C VAL A 264 1.58 -29.26 -17.49
N PHE A 265 0.78 -30.11 -16.86
CA PHE A 265 -0.35 -29.72 -16.01
C PHE A 265 0.09 -28.85 -14.83
N LEU A 266 1.15 -29.24 -14.12
CA LEU A 266 1.71 -28.43 -13.01
C LEU A 266 2.22 -27.06 -13.48
N LYS A 267 2.82 -26.97 -14.68
CA LYS A 267 3.26 -25.68 -15.24
C LYS A 267 2.06 -24.78 -15.57
N ILE A 268 0.97 -25.34 -16.11
CA ILE A 268 -0.25 -24.58 -16.41
C ILE A 268 -0.84 -24.01 -15.12
N ILE A 269 -0.96 -24.82 -14.06
CA ILE A 269 -1.47 -24.37 -12.76
C ILE A 269 -0.58 -23.27 -12.18
N SER A 270 0.74 -23.50 -12.11
CA SER A 270 1.67 -22.49 -11.57
C SER A 270 1.64 -21.17 -12.37
N HIS A 271 1.45 -21.23 -13.69
CA HIS A 271 1.34 -20.04 -14.51
C HIS A 271 0.01 -19.31 -14.27
N ALA A 272 -1.11 -20.04 -14.13
CA ALA A 272 -2.42 -19.49 -13.81
C ALA A 272 -2.43 -18.82 -12.42
N GLU A 273 -1.81 -19.44 -11.41
CA GLU A 273 -1.68 -18.89 -10.06
C GLU A 273 -0.88 -17.58 -10.05
N LYS A 274 0.24 -17.52 -10.79
CA LYS A 274 1.05 -16.29 -10.93
C LYS A 274 0.28 -15.16 -11.59
N GLN A 275 -0.51 -15.47 -12.63
CA GLN A 275 -1.34 -14.46 -13.29
C GLN A 275 -2.43 -13.93 -12.35
N GLU A 276 -3.09 -14.79 -11.58
CA GLU A 276 -4.12 -14.37 -10.63
C GLU A 276 -3.52 -13.55 -9.47
N GLN A 277 -2.34 -13.92 -8.97
CA GLN A 277 -1.60 -13.11 -7.98
C GLN A 277 -1.28 -11.72 -8.53
N SER A 278 -0.77 -11.63 -9.76
CA SER A 278 -0.46 -10.36 -10.42
C SER A 278 -1.72 -9.51 -10.61
N ARG A 279 -2.85 -10.14 -10.94
CA ARG A 279 -4.14 -9.46 -11.09
C ARG A 279 -4.64 -8.92 -9.74
N ARG A 280 -4.54 -9.72 -8.68
CA ARG A 280 -4.88 -9.29 -7.31
C ARG A 280 -4.01 -8.11 -6.85
N GLN A 281 -2.71 -8.17 -7.09
CA GLN A 281 -1.79 -7.07 -6.79
C GLN A 281 -2.17 -5.79 -7.54
N ARG A 282 -2.51 -5.90 -8.84
CA ARG A 282 -2.99 -4.73 -9.61
C ARG A 282 -4.30 -4.17 -9.07
N VAL A 283 -5.25 -5.03 -8.68
CA VAL A 283 -6.51 -4.57 -8.09
C VAL A 283 -6.26 -3.86 -6.76
N GLN A 284 -5.42 -4.42 -5.89
CA GLN A 284 -5.01 -3.80 -4.63
C GLN A 284 -4.30 -2.46 -4.83
N GLN A 285 -3.39 -2.37 -5.81
CA GLN A 285 -2.73 -1.10 -6.17
C GLN A 285 -3.76 -0.06 -6.65
N LEU A 286 -4.67 -0.44 -7.54
CA LEU A 286 -5.74 0.45 -8.01
C LEU A 286 -6.67 0.90 -6.89
N GLU A 287 -6.98 0.04 -5.92
CA GLU A 287 -7.77 0.39 -4.75
C GLU A 287 -7.02 1.38 -3.84
N TYR A 288 -5.74 1.13 -3.60
CA TYR A 288 -4.87 2.04 -2.85
C TYR A 288 -4.75 3.41 -3.52
N ASP A 289 -4.55 3.45 -4.83
CA ASP A 289 -4.47 4.70 -5.59
C ASP A 289 -5.78 5.49 -5.53
N LYS A 290 -6.93 4.80 -5.59
CA LYS A 290 -8.26 5.43 -5.44
C LYS A 290 -8.46 6.01 -4.04
N GLN A 291 -8.08 5.27 -3.00
CA GLN A 291 -8.17 5.76 -1.61
C GLN A 291 -7.26 6.98 -1.40
N SER A 292 -6.03 6.91 -1.89
CA SER A 292 -5.06 8.00 -1.83
C SER A 292 -5.56 9.23 -2.59
N ALA A 293 -6.13 9.05 -3.78
CA ALA A 293 -6.72 10.14 -4.55
C ALA A 293 -7.93 10.76 -3.84
N ALA A 294 -8.79 9.96 -3.22
CA ALA A 294 -9.95 10.46 -2.47
C ALA A 294 -9.52 11.30 -1.25
N LEU A 295 -8.49 10.85 -0.54
CA LEU A 295 -7.89 11.58 0.59
C LEU A 295 -7.30 12.91 0.12
N ASN A 296 -6.48 12.91 -0.94
CA ASN A 296 -5.92 14.14 -1.51
C ASN A 296 -7.02 15.13 -1.97
N ILE A 297 -8.14 14.64 -2.50
CA ILE A 297 -9.28 15.50 -2.87
C ILE A 297 -9.94 16.13 -1.62
N ALA A 298 -10.07 15.38 -0.53
CA ALA A 298 -10.63 15.90 0.71
C ALA A 298 -9.70 16.93 1.36
N GLU A 299 -8.39 16.65 1.42
CA GLU A 299 -7.37 17.58 1.92
C GLU A 299 -7.31 18.86 1.09
N GLU A 300 -7.34 18.75 -0.24
CA GLU A 300 -7.38 19.92 -1.13
C GLU A 300 -8.64 20.76 -0.88
N LYS A 301 -9.81 20.14 -0.65
CA LYS A 301 -11.02 20.90 -0.30
C LYS A 301 -10.85 21.70 0.99
N GLN A 302 -10.32 21.06 2.05
CA GLN A 302 -10.05 21.73 3.32
C GLN A 302 -9.04 22.87 3.16
N PHE A 303 -7.97 22.65 2.40
CA PHE A 303 -7.00 23.69 2.09
C PHE A 303 -7.64 24.87 1.36
N GLN A 304 -8.50 24.61 0.37
CA GLN A 304 -9.19 25.65 -0.39
C GLN A 304 -10.18 26.46 0.48
N GLU A 305 -10.93 25.79 1.36
CA GLU A 305 -11.82 26.45 2.32
C GLU A 305 -11.03 27.41 3.22
N TYR A 306 -9.96 26.92 3.84
CA TYR A 306 -9.07 27.72 4.69
C TYR A 306 -8.41 28.87 3.91
N ALA A 307 -7.88 28.59 2.71
CA ALA A 307 -7.24 29.61 1.88
C ALA A 307 -8.22 30.73 1.52
N ASN A 308 -9.48 30.41 1.22
CA ASN A 308 -10.53 31.39 0.96
C ASN A 308 -10.82 32.26 2.19
N GLU A 309 -10.89 31.67 3.39
CA GLU A 309 -11.07 32.42 4.62
C GLU A 309 -9.93 33.42 4.86
N VAL A 310 -8.68 32.99 4.66
CA VAL A 310 -7.48 33.85 4.80
C VAL A 310 -7.46 34.96 3.75
N ILE A 311 -7.84 34.66 2.51
CA ILE A 311 -7.98 35.62 1.41
C ILE A 311 -9.03 36.67 1.77
N GLU A 312 -10.21 36.26 2.24
CA GLU A 312 -11.30 37.18 2.60
C GLU A 312 -10.98 37.98 3.86
N ALA A 313 -10.32 37.40 4.86
CA ALA A 313 -9.84 38.14 6.03
C ALA A 313 -8.81 39.21 5.64
N SER A 314 -7.86 38.87 4.75
CA SER A 314 -6.86 39.82 4.23
C SER A 314 -7.50 40.93 3.40
N LYS A 315 -8.54 40.60 2.63
CA LYS A 315 -9.32 41.56 1.85
C LYS A 315 -10.11 42.51 2.74
N ARG A 316 -10.74 42.02 3.81
CA ARG A 316 -11.41 42.84 4.84
C ARG A 316 -10.43 43.78 5.55
N ALA A 317 -9.18 43.36 5.70
CA ALA A 317 -8.09 44.18 6.24
C ALA A 317 -7.43 45.09 5.20
N GLU A 318 -8.00 45.23 3.99
CA GLU A 318 -7.50 46.06 2.88
C GLU A 318 -6.05 45.76 2.44
N ARG A 319 -5.58 44.51 2.65
CA ARG A 319 -4.24 44.06 2.24
C ARG A 319 -4.24 43.52 0.82
N ASN A 320 -3.08 43.54 0.15
CA ASN A 320 -2.93 42.96 -1.18
C ASN A 320 -3.07 41.43 -1.16
N VAL A 321 -4.10 40.93 -1.83
CA VAL A 321 -4.49 39.50 -1.83
C VAL A 321 -3.92 38.73 -3.03
N TYR A 322 -3.18 39.38 -3.94
CA TYR A 322 -2.71 38.77 -5.18
C TYR A 322 -1.82 37.54 -4.96
N ALA A 323 -0.87 37.61 -4.01
CA ALA A 323 0.02 36.51 -3.70
C ALA A 323 -0.73 35.30 -3.12
N LEU A 324 -1.70 35.56 -2.23
CA LEU A 324 -2.54 34.53 -1.62
C LEU A 324 -3.42 33.85 -2.67
N ARG A 325 -4.05 34.62 -3.57
CA ARG A 325 -4.81 34.07 -4.71
C ARG A 325 -3.95 33.26 -5.68
N LYS A 326 -2.67 33.60 -5.82
CA LYS A 326 -1.72 32.84 -6.64
C LYS A 326 -1.35 31.52 -5.98
N ALA A 327 -1.15 31.52 -4.66
CA ALA A 327 -0.81 30.33 -3.88
C ALA A 327 -2.00 29.37 -3.70
N ALA A 328 -3.22 29.91 -3.54
CA ALA A 328 -4.45 29.12 -3.42
C ALA A 328 -4.91 28.46 -4.73
N ARG A 329 -4.18 28.62 -5.84
CA ARG A 329 -4.55 27.96 -7.09
C ARG A 329 -4.44 26.44 -6.93
N GLY A 330 -5.55 25.75 -7.16
CA GLY A 330 -5.63 24.32 -6.96
C GLY A 330 -4.65 23.52 -7.83
N GLY A 331 -4.17 22.42 -7.26
CA GLY A 331 -3.27 21.47 -7.89
C GLY A 331 -1.78 21.77 -7.65
N ILE A 332 -1.03 20.70 -7.41
CA ILE A 332 0.39 20.69 -7.06
C ILE A 332 1.20 21.27 -8.22
N GLY A 333 2.07 22.25 -7.98
CA GLY A 333 3.02 22.75 -8.99
C GLY A 333 2.71 24.13 -9.61
N GLY A 334 1.62 24.80 -9.23
CA GLY A 334 1.42 26.25 -9.46
C GLY A 334 1.39 26.73 -10.93
N GLY A 335 1.44 25.81 -11.90
CA GLY A 335 1.41 26.10 -13.34
C GLY A 335 0.04 26.57 -13.82
N LEU A 336 -0.08 26.98 -15.09
CA LEU A 336 -1.35 27.40 -15.69
C LEU A 336 -2.16 26.26 -16.34
N GLY A 337 -1.63 25.04 -16.39
CA GLY A 337 -2.27 23.88 -17.02
C GLY A 337 -3.60 23.43 -16.37
N PRO A 338 -4.32 22.47 -17.01
CA PRO A 338 -5.43 21.78 -16.39
C PRO A 338 -4.91 20.88 -15.26
N VAL A 339 -5.71 20.71 -14.21
CA VAL A 339 -5.35 19.83 -13.10
C VAL A 339 -5.60 18.38 -13.52
N VAL A 340 -4.55 17.56 -13.53
CA VAL A 340 -4.61 16.13 -13.89
C VAL A 340 -4.01 15.31 -12.76
N GLY A 341 -4.81 14.44 -12.13
CA GLY A 341 -4.35 13.61 -11.02
C GLY A 341 -3.82 14.40 -9.82
N GLY A 342 -4.34 15.62 -9.59
CA GLY A 342 -3.87 16.53 -8.53
C GLY A 342 -2.65 17.38 -8.90
N LEU A 343 -1.97 17.09 -10.01
CA LEU A 343 -0.85 17.91 -10.51
C LEU A 343 -1.37 19.01 -11.44
N ARG A 344 -0.86 20.22 -11.28
CA ARG A 344 -1.09 21.34 -12.19
C ARG A 344 0.18 21.69 -12.97
N PRO A 345 0.40 21.04 -14.14
CA PRO A 345 1.59 21.24 -14.92
C PRO A 345 1.72 22.66 -15.47
N SER A 346 2.96 23.07 -15.69
CA SER A 346 3.29 24.27 -16.46
C SER A 346 3.67 23.84 -17.88
N TYR A 347 2.87 24.23 -18.87
CA TYR A 347 3.26 24.08 -20.27
C TYR A 347 4.01 25.34 -20.67
N LEU A 348 5.26 25.19 -21.10
CA LEU A 348 6.12 26.30 -21.53
C LEU A 348 6.06 26.44 -23.05
N THR A 349 6.25 27.67 -23.55
CA THR A 349 6.56 27.89 -24.97
C THR A 349 7.91 27.26 -25.32
N GLN A 350 8.09 26.83 -26.57
CA GLN A 350 9.38 26.27 -27.03
C GLN A 350 10.50 27.32 -27.13
N ASP A 351 10.15 28.61 -27.05
CA ASP A 351 11.10 29.71 -27.11
C ASP A 351 11.88 29.87 -25.79
N ASN A 352 13.09 30.42 -25.87
CA ASN A 352 14.00 30.64 -24.72
C ASN A 352 13.47 31.63 -23.66
N VAL A 353 12.26 32.16 -23.82
CA VAL A 353 11.65 33.16 -22.92
C VAL A 353 11.09 32.50 -21.64
N GLY A 354 10.86 31.18 -21.65
CA GLY A 354 10.38 30.44 -20.47
C GLY A 354 8.98 30.86 -19.99
N VAL A 355 8.17 31.45 -20.88
CA VAL A 355 6.82 31.91 -20.56
C VAL A 355 5.85 30.72 -20.59
N GLN A 356 5.02 30.60 -19.56
CA GLN A 356 3.96 29.59 -19.55
C GLN A 356 2.90 29.92 -20.60
N LEU A 357 2.53 28.92 -21.40
CA LEU A 357 1.43 29.01 -22.34
C LEU A 357 0.14 29.42 -21.60
N PRO A 358 -0.60 30.40 -22.11
CA PRO A 358 -1.88 30.77 -21.56
C PRO A 358 -2.82 29.57 -21.54
N ASN A 359 -3.58 29.42 -20.45
CA ASN A 359 -4.69 28.47 -20.44
C ASN A 359 -5.83 29.08 -21.27
N TYR A 360 -6.02 28.58 -22.49
CA TYR A 360 -7.01 29.12 -23.43
C TYR A 360 -8.45 28.74 -23.10
N ASN A 361 -8.73 28.00 -22.01
CA ASN A 361 -10.10 27.71 -21.58
C ASN A 361 -10.76 28.92 -20.88
N ARG A 362 -10.98 30.01 -21.63
CA ARG A 362 -11.85 31.13 -21.22
C ARG A 362 -13.27 30.88 -21.73
N THR A 363 -14.27 31.53 -21.12
CA THR A 363 -15.68 31.45 -21.56
C THR A 363 -15.82 31.75 -23.06
N SER A 364 -15.15 32.80 -23.55
CA SER A 364 -15.12 33.16 -24.97
C SER A 364 -14.52 32.07 -25.88
N THR A 365 -13.54 31.31 -25.39
CA THR A 365 -12.93 30.20 -26.15
C THR A 365 -13.80 28.95 -26.09
N GLN A 366 -14.55 28.74 -25.00
CA GLN A 366 -15.55 27.67 -24.94
C GLN A 366 -16.68 27.91 -25.92
N ASP A 367 -17.14 29.15 -26.10
CA ASP A 367 -18.15 29.51 -27.11
C ASP A 367 -17.65 29.19 -28.54
N ILE A 368 -16.41 29.57 -28.86
CA ILE A 368 -15.78 29.25 -30.16
C ILE A 368 -15.58 27.74 -30.32
N LYS A 369 -15.22 27.04 -29.23
CA LYS A 369 -15.08 25.59 -29.23
C LYS A 369 -16.43 24.92 -29.48
N LEU A 370 -17.49 25.31 -28.77
CA LEU A 370 -18.85 24.80 -28.96
C LEU A 370 -19.38 25.06 -30.37
N LEU A 371 -19.03 26.21 -30.97
CA LEU A 371 -19.35 26.52 -32.37
C LEU A 371 -18.71 25.53 -33.35
N ASN A 372 -17.55 24.97 -33.00
CA ASN A 372 -16.75 24.10 -33.86
C ASN A 372 -16.81 22.61 -33.47
N ASP A 373 -17.21 22.30 -32.25
CA ASP A 373 -17.31 20.95 -31.71
C ASP A 373 -18.66 20.37 -32.10
N THR A 374 -18.71 19.57 -33.17
CA THR A 374 -19.97 19.02 -33.69
C THR A 374 -20.55 17.93 -32.79
N GLY A 375 -19.94 17.61 -31.64
CA GLY A 375 -20.36 16.60 -30.66
C GLY A 375 -20.26 15.15 -31.16
N SER A 376 -20.40 14.94 -32.47
CA SER A 376 -20.22 13.67 -33.17
C SER A 376 -18.88 13.66 -33.92
N ILE A 377 -18.03 12.70 -33.55
CA ILE A 377 -16.74 12.44 -34.22
C ILE A 377 -16.90 12.27 -35.73
N GLN A 378 -18.01 11.67 -36.19
CA GLN A 378 -18.27 11.45 -37.60
C GLN A 378 -18.50 12.77 -38.35
N GLN A 379 -19.16 13.74 -37.71
CA GLN A 379 -19.38 15.06 -38.28
C GLN A 379 -18.09 15.91 -38.29
N SER A 380 -17.27 15.79 -37.25
CA SER A 380 -15.95 16.45 -37.19
C SER A 380 -15.02 15.91 -38.27
N LYS A 381 -14.99 14.58 -38.45
CA LYS A 381 -14.23 13.91 -39.53
C LYS A 381 -14.65 14.40 -40.91
N LYS A 382 -15.96 14.48 -41.16
CA LYS A 382 -16.51 14.98 -42.43
C LYS A 382 -16.16 16.46 -42.69
N ARG A 383 -16.19 17.33 -41.67
CA ARG A 383 -15.74 18.73 -41.78
C ARG A 383 -14.24 18.86 -42.07
N LEU A 384 -13.44 17.96 -41.50
CA LEU A 384 -11.99 17.90 -41.71
C LEU A 384 -11.59 17.19 -43.01
N GLY A 385 -12.57 16.80 -43.85
CA GLY A 385 -12.32 16.13 -45.14
C GLY A 385 -11.95 14.65 -45.04
N PHE A 386 -12.09 14.03 -43.86
CA PHE A 386 -11.99 12.58 -43.72
C PHE A 386 -13.30 11.95 -44.18
N THR A 387 -13.36 11.54 -45.45
CA THR A 387 -14.44 10.72 -46.02
C THR A 387 -13.98 9.27 -46.11
N TRP A 388 -14.13 8.51 -45.03
CA TRP A 388 -13.97 7.04 -45.03
C TRP A 388 -15.05 6.43 -44.15
#